data_AF-A0A941NHI8-F1
#
_entry.id   AF-A0A941NHI8-F1
#
_cell.length_a   1.000
_cell.length_b   1.000
_cell.length_c   1.000
_cell.angle_alpha   90.00
_cell.angle_beta   90.00
_cell.angle_gamma   90.00
#
_symmetry.space_group_name_H-M   'P 1'
#
loop_
_entity.id
_entity.type
_entity.pdbx_description
1 polymer ?
#
loop_
_entity_poly.entity_id
_entity_poly.type
_entity_poly.pdbx_seq_one_letter_code
_entity_poly.pdbx_strand_id
1 'polypeptide(L)'
;MDRRSYDLGVIAAFAEMVDDNSKKLAFSAVLPPAEASAIFQEATRIAKESHVALYREPDLIVTDLFPADVAKGKDVLLIYKGGTLDEYLALKRKKAELVKSGAYTGKAREEIARQLGRLLSYSEATIDTVMKKNTIRE
;
A
#
# COMPACT_ATOMS: atom_id res chain seq x y z
N MET A 1 -22.26 -3.76 12.81
CA MET A 1 -21.36 -2.74 12.25
C MET A 1 -21.42 -2.88 10.74
N ASP A 2 -21.75 -1.81 10.03
CA ASP A 2 -21.77 -1.82 8.56
C ASP A 2 -20.34 -1.72 7.98
N ARG A 3 -20.21 -2.02 6.69
CA ARG A 3 -18.91 -2.09 6.02
C ARG A 3 -18.18 -0.74 6.02
N ARG A 4 -18.90 0.36 5.82
CA ARG A 4 -18.32 1.71 5.77
C ARG A 4 -17.72 2.08 7.12
N SER A 5 -18.45 1.87 8.22
CA SER A 5 -17.92 2.14 9.57
C SER A 5 -16.72 1.26 9.91
N TYR A 6 -16.71 0.00 9.47
CA TYR A 6 -15.56 -0.89 9.62
C TYR A 6 -14.32 -0.35 8.89
N ASP A 7 -14.45 0.01 7.60
CA ASP A 7 -13.32 0.48 6.79
C ASP A 7 -12.76 1.82 7.30
N LEU A 8 -13.63 2.75 7.74
CA LEU A 8 -13.19 4.00 8.37
C LEU A 8 -12.48 3.75 9.71
N GLY A 9 -12.94 2.79 10.51
CA GLY A 9 -12.27 2.38 11.74
C GLY A 9 -10.88 1.77 11.49
N VAL A 10 -10.74 0.96 10.44
CA VAL A 10 -9.44 0.42 10.01
C VAL A 10 -8.49 1.54 9.57
N ILE A 11 -8.99 2.52 8.81
CA ILE A 11 -8.21 3.70 8.41
C ILE A 11 -7.76 4.50 9.63
N ALA A 12 -8.64 4.75 10.60
CA ALA A 12 -8.29 5.43 11.84
C ALA A 12 -7.17 4.71 12.60
N ALA A 13 -7.29 3.39 12.77
CA ALA A 13 -6.26 2.60 13.45
C ALA A 13 -4.90 2.67 12.74
N PHE A 14 -4.87 2.57 11.40
CA PHE A 14 -3.62 2.71 10.66
C PHE A 14 -3.08 4.14 10.63
N ALA A 15 -3.94 5.15 10.67
CA ALA A 15 -3.54 6.55 10.76
C ALA A 15 -2.75 6.81 12.05
N GLU A 16 -3.24 6.33 13.20
CA GLU A 16 -2.52 6.39 14.48
C GLU A 16 -1.16 5.70 14.41
N MET A 17 -1.09 4.50 13.80
CA MET A 17 0.18 3.78 13.64
C MET A 17 1.16 4.47 12.69
N VAL A 18 0.69 5.31 11.78
CA VAL A 18 1.59 6.10 10.93
C VAL A 18 2.02 7.38 11.67
N ASP A 19 1.12 7.99 12.44
CA ASP A 19 1.42 9.17 13.25
C ASP A 19 2.49 8.89 14.32
N ASP A 20 2.39 7.76 15.02
CA ASP A 20 3.36 7.36 16.05
C ASP A 20 4.70 6.81 15.49
N ASN A 21 4.82 6.67 14.16
CA ASN A 21 5.95 6.05 13.43
C ASN A 21 6.07 4.52 13.55
N SER A 22 5.08 3.82 14.13
CA SER A 22 5.03 2.36 14.13
C SER A 22 4.94 1.78 12.72
N LYS A 23 4.33 2.53 11.79
CA LYS A 23 4.31 2.28 10.35
C LYS A 23 4.84 3.48 9.59
N LYS A 24 5.64 3.22 8.56
CA LYS A 24 6.07 4.25 7.63
C LYS A 24 4.98 4.56 6.60
N LEU A 25 4.39 3.53 6.02
CA LEU A 25 3.25 3.56 5.09
C LEU A 25 2.23 2.51 5.53
N ALA A 26 0.94 2.79 5.38
CA ALA A 26 -0.12 1.80 5.52
C ALA A 26 -1.07 1.83 4.32
N PHE A 27 -1.66 0.68 4.04
CA PHE A 27 -2.73 0.53 3.04
C PHE A 27 -4.06 0.36 3.77
N SER A 28 -5.11 1.01 3.27
CA SER A 28 -6.48 0.65 3.61
C SER A 28 -6.83 -0.76 3.10
N ALA A 29 -8.05 -1.20 3.37
CA ALA A 29 -8.65 -2.27 2.58
C ALA A 29 -8.62 -1.93 1.09
N VAL A 30 -8.61 -2.97 0.24
CA VAL A 30 -8.80 -2.83 -1.20
C VAL A 30 -10.28 -2.60 -1.46
N LEU A 31 -10.63 -1.49 -2.10
CA LEU A 31 -12.00 -1.00 -2.22
C LEU A 31 -12.43 -0.89 -3.70
N PRO A 32 -13.68 -1.22 -4.05
CA PRO A 32 -14.25 -0.77 -5.30
C PRO A 32 -14.13 0.76 -5.43
N PRO A 33 -13.88 1.31 -6.64
CA PRO A 33 -13.69 2.76 -6.81
C PRO A 33 -14.87 3.61 -6.31
N ALA A 34 -16.10 3.10 -6.41
CA ALA A 34 -17.29 3.76 -5.89
C ALA A 34 -17.29 3.86 -4.35
N GLU A 35 -16.89 2.78 -3.67
CA GLU A 35 -16.79 2.73 -2.21
C GLU A 35 -15.64 3.62 -1.70
N ALA A 36 -14.48 3.57 -2.36
CA ALA A 36 -13.36 4.47 -2.07
C ALA A 36 -13.79 5.94 -2.17
N SER A 37 -14.52 6.30 -3.24
CA SER A 37 -15.06 7.66 -3.42
C SER A 37 -16.05 8.04 -2.32
N ALA A 38 -16.93 7.11 -1.93
CA ALA A 38 -17.95 7.36 -0.91
C ALA A 38 -17.33 7.62 0.48
N ILE A 39 -16.22 6.97 0.83
CA ILE A 39 -15.56 7.14 2.13
C ILE A 39 -14.47 8.21 2.15
N PHE A 40 -13.96 8.63 0.98
CA PHE A 40 -12.72 9.41 0.88
C PHE A 40 -12.72 10.68 1.72
N GLN A 41 -13.80 11.49 1.65
CA GLN A 41 -13.90 12.73 2.42
C GLN A 41 -13.77 12.50 3.94
N GLU A 42 -14.44 11.48 4.45
CA GLU A 42 -14.43 11.15 5.87
C GLU A 42 -13.10 10.51 6.30
N ALA A 43 -12.55 9.65 5.46
CA ALA A 43 -11.21 9.10 5.65
C ALA A 43 -10.14 10.20 5.70
N THR A 44 -10.24 11.22 4.84
CA THR A 44 -9.33 12.38 4.86
C THR A 44 -9.46 13.19 6.15
N ARG A 45 -10.68 13.35 6.69
CA ARG A 45 -10.90 14.00 7.99
C ARG A 45 -10.20 13.23 9.11
N ILE A 46 -10.39 11.91 9.17
CA ILE A 46 -9.73 11.02 10.14
C ILE A 46 -8.21 11.13 10.02
N ALA A 47 -7.66 11.02 8.82
CA ALA A 47 -6.22 11.12 8.59
C ALA A 47 -5.64 12.45 9.09
N LYS A 48 -6.35 13.55 8.85
CA LYS A 48 -5.94 14.88 9.33
C LYS A 48 -5.96 14.97 10.86
N GLU A 49 -6.93 14.36 11.52
CA GLU A 49 -7.02 14.31 12.99
C GLU A 49 -5.85 13.51 13.59
N SER A 50 -5.35 12.50 12.88
CA SER A 50 -4.13 11.76 13.23
C SER A 50 -2.86 12.32 12.56
N HIS A 51 -2.83 13.60 12.12
CA HIS A 51 -1.66 14.27 11.53
C HIS A 51 -0.98 13.56 10.33
N VAL A 52 -1.73 12.72 9.61
CA VAL A 52 -1.26 12.00 8.41
C VAL A 52 -2.05 12.45 7.17
N ALA A 53 -1.58 12.05 6.00
CA ALA A 53 -2.20 12.31 4.71
C ALA A 53 -2.72 11.02 4.08
N LEU A 54 -3.70 11.18 3.19
CA LEU A 54 -4.21 10.11 2.32
C LEU A 54 -3.87 10.36 0.86
N TYR A 55 -3.47 9.31 0.17
CA TYR A 55 -3.39 9.28 -1.29
C TYR A 55 -4.29 8.16 -1.82
N ARG A 56 -5.15 8.49 -2.79
CA ARG A 56 -5.98 7.51 -3.49
C ARG A 56 -5.15 6.88 -4.60
N GLU A 57 -4.80 5.61 -4.44
CA GLU A 57 -4.08 4.82 -5.44
C GLU A 57 -5.07 3.92 -6.21
N PRO A 58 -5.39 4.25 -7.47
CA PRO A 58 -6.28 3.43 -8.31
C PRO A 58 -5.57 2.24 -8.97
N ASP A 59 -4.23 2.20 -8.91
CA ASP A 59 -3.41 1.19 -9.58
C ASP A 59 -2.27 0.78 -8.64
N LEU A 60 -2.59 0.01 -7.60
CA LEU A 60 -1.61 -0.40 -6.60
C LEU A 60 -0.42 -1.09 -7.28
N ILE A 61 0.80 -0.73 -6.87
CA ILE A 61 2.01 -1.40 -7.36
C ILE A 61 1.90 -2.92 -7.15
N VAL A 62 1.87 -3.66 -8.26
CA VAL A 62 1.92 -5.13 -8.23
C VAL A 62 3.36 -5.57 -7.94
N THR A 63 3.56 -6.48 -7.00
CA THR A 63 4.87 -7.09 -6.70
C THR A 63 4.65 -8.48 -6.14
N ASP A 64 5.70 -9.28 -6.01
CA ASP A 64 5.62 -10.62 -5.38
C ASP A 64 5.26 -10.61 -3.88
N LEU A 65 5.16 -9.43 -3.26
CA LEU A 65 4.73 -9.31 -1.87
C LEU A 65 3.25 -9.68 -1.69
N PHE A 66 2.38 -9.44 -2.67
CA PHE A 66 0.95 -9.77 -2.59
C PHE A 66 0.48 -10.46 -3.88
N PRO A 67 -0.65 -11.20 -3.86
CA PRO A 67 -1.22 -11.77 -5.07
C PRO A 67 -1.39 -10.72 -6.17
N ALA A 68 -0.97 -11.04 -7.40
CA ALA A 68 -0.89 -10.08 -8.49
C ALA A 68 -2.26 -9.46 -8.88
N ASP A 69 -3.35 -10.12 -8.54
CA ASP A 69 -4.73 -9.73 -8.82
C ASP A 69 -5.44 -9.05 -7.62
N VAL A 70 -4.80 -8.97 -6.45
CA VAL A 70 -5.43 -8.55 -5.18
C VAL A 70 -6.12 -7.18 -5.28
N ALA A 71 -5.52 -6.25 -6.03
CA ALA A 71 -5.98 -4.88 -6.22
C ALA A 71 -6.38 -4.54 -7.66
N LYS A 72 -6.54 -5.54 -8.53
CA LYS A 72 -6.87 -5.30 -9.94
C LYS A 72 -8.22 -4.60 -10.07
N GLY A 73 -8.22 -3.41 -10.67
CA GLY A 73 -9.42 -2.60 -10.90
C GLY A 73 -10.06 -2.04 -9.63
N LYS A 74 -9.29 -1.96 -8.54
CA LYS A 74 -9.74 -1.48 -7.23
C LYS A 74 -8.79 -0.42 -6.71
N ASP A 75 -9.30 0.42 -5.82
CA ASP A 75 -8.54 1.50 -5.20
C ASP A 75 -8.03 1.07 -3.83
N VAL A 76 -6.89 1.64 -3.46
CA VAL A 76 -6.33 1.57 -2.10
C VAL A 76 -6.05 2.98 -1.63
N LEU A 77 -6.40 3.29 -0.38
CA LEU A 77 -6.02 4.54 0.25
C LEU A 77 -4.69 4.32 0.98
N LEU A 78 -3.66 5.04 0.55
CA LEU A 78 -2.35 5.05 1.18
C LEU A 78 -2.37 6.07 2.31
N ILE A 79 -1.98 5.62 3.50
CA ILE A 79 -1.90 6.42 4.72
C ILE A 79 -0.42 6.65 5.01
N TYR A 80 0.00 7.91 5.00
CA TYR A 80 1.41 8.27 5.04
C TYR A 80 1.64 9.63 5.71
N LYS A 81 2.91 9.92 6.05
CA LYS A 81 3.36 11.27 6.45
C LYS A 81 4.68 11.63 5.81
N GLY A 82 4.95 12.94 5.74
CA GLY A 82 6.18 13.47 5.14
C GLY A 82 6.42 12.96 3.72
N GLY A 83 7.69 12.67 3.40
CA GLY A 83 8.12 12.22 2.07
C GLY A 83 7.80 10.75 1.73
N THR A 84 7.08 10.00 2.57
CA THR A 84 6.83 8.57 2.31
C THR A 84 6.07 8.32 1.02
N LEU A 85 5.14 9.20 0.62
CA LEU A 85 4.44 9.05 -0.65
C LEU A 85 5.42 9.13 -1.84
N ASP A 86 6.39 10.04 -1.77
CA ASP A 86 7.40 10.18 -2.84
C ASP A 86 8.28 8.92 -2.95
N GLU A 87 8.61 8.28 -1.84
CA GLU A 87 9.33 7.01 -1.83
C GLU A 87 8.51 5.88 -2.47
N TYR A 88 7.22 5.79 -2.16
CA TYR A 88 6.31 4.83 -2.78
C TYR A 88 6.18 5.08 -4.29
N LEU A 89 5.97 6.33 -4.70
CA LEU A 89 5.87 6.70 -6.13
C LEU A 89 7.19 6.48 -6.87
N ALA A 90 8.33 6.71 -6.22
CA ALA A 90 9.65 6.41 -6.77
C ALA A 90 9.85 4.90 -6.96
N LEU A 91 9.41 4.08 -6.02
CA LEU A 91 9.41 2.62 -6.16
C LEU A 91 8.56 2.16 -7.35
N LYS A 92 7.36 2.74 -7.51
CA LYS A 92 6.47 2.45 -8.65
C LYS A 92 7.13 2.84 -9.99
N ARG A 93 7.79 4.00 -10.07
CA ARG A 93 8.56 4.43 -11.26
C ARG A 93 9.74 3.49 -11.56
N LYS A 94 10.54 3.15 -10.55
CA LYS A 94 11.67 2.22 -10.68
C LYS A 94 11.23 0.86 -11.21
N LYS A 95 10.11 0.32 -10.70
CA LYS A 95 9.52 -0.91 -11.24
C LYS A 95 9.16 -0.74 -12.73
N ALA A 96 8.47 0.33 -13.09
CA ALA A 96 8.07 0.58 -14.48
C ALA A 96 9.28 0.68 -15.44
N GLU A 97 10.38 1.30 -15.01
CA GLU A 97 11.63 1.36 -15.78
C GLU A 97 12.27 -0.01 -15.97
N LEU A 98 12.29 -0.85 -14.93
CA LEU A 98 12.77 -2.24 -15.02
C LEU A 98 11.91 -3.06 -15.98
N VAL A 99 10.59 -2.89 -15.97
CA VAL A 99 9.68 -3.58 -16.91
C VAL A 99 9.96 -3.10 -18.34
N LYS A 100 10.06 -1.78 -18.55
CA LYS A 100 10.31 -1.20 -19.87
C LYS A 100 11.66 -1.64 -20.46
N SER A 101 12.67 -1.84 -19.63
CA SER A 101 14.00 -2.29 -20.05
C SER A 101 14.13 -3.82 -20.14
N GLY A 102 13.08 -4.59 -19.79
CA GLY A 102 13.13 -6.05 -19.74
C GLY A 102 13.97 -6.60 -18.57
N ALA A 103 14.37 -5.76 -17.62
CA ALA A 103 15.21 -6.10 -16.48
C ALA A 103 14.42 -6.47 -15.21
N TYR A 104 13.09 -6.45 -15.24
CA TYR A 104 12.23 -6.82 -14.11
C TYR A 104 12.14 -8.35 -13.93
N THR A 105 13.27 -8.98 -13.61
CA THR A 105 13.39 -10.44 -13.46
C THR A 105 14.29 -10.81 -12.27
N GLY A 106 14.11 -12.01 -11.72
CA GLY A 106 14.97 -12.57 -10.67
C GLY A 106 15.14 -11.63 -9.47
N LYS A 107 16.40 -11.30 -9.13
CA LYS A 107 16.73 -10.45 -7.98
C LYS A 107 16.13 -9.04 -8.05
N ALA A 108 16.03 -8.44 -9.24
CA ALA A 108 15.49 -7.09 -9.38
C ALA A 108 13.99 -7.06 -9.00
N ARG A 109 13.26 -8.11 -9.39
CA ARG A 109 11.85 -8.28 -9.05
C ARG A 109 11.64 -8.56 -7.56
N GLU A 110 12.45 -9.44 -6.98
CA GLU A 110 12.44 -9.69 -5.53
C GLU A 110 12.71 -8.42 -4.73
N GLU A 111 13.71 -7.64 -5.15
CA GLU A 111 14.13 -6.44 -4.44
C GLU A 111 13.07 -5.32 -4.47
N ILE A 112 12.25 -5.22 -5.52
CA ILE A 112 11.09 -4.32 -5.54
C ILE A 112 10.04 -4.75 -4.52
N ALA A 113 9.75 -6.07 -4.42
CA ALA A 113 8.81 -6.60 -3.42
C ALA A 113 9.31 -6.36 -1.99
N ARG A 114 10.62 -6.56 -1.74
CA ARG A 114 11.24 -6.27 -0.44
C ARG A 114 11.21 -4.78 -0.09
N GLN A 115 11.50 -3.90 -1.04
CA GLN A 115 11.39 -2.44 -0.83
C GLN A 115 9.97 -2.03 -0.46
N LEU A 116 8.94 -2.61 -1.11
CA LEU A 116 7.55 -2.38 -0.72
C LEU A 116 7.28 -2.88 0.70
N GLY A 117 7.74 -4.08 1.06
CA GLY A 117 7.58 -4.63 2.40
C GLY A 117 8.21 -3.75 3.48
N ARG A 118 9.40 -3.20 3.21
CA ARG A 118 10.07 -2.25 4.10
C ARG A 118 9.32 -0.92 4.23
N LEU A 119 8.71 -0.41 3.15
CA LEU A 119 7.82 0.77 3.23
C LEU A 119 6.61 0.50 4.12
N LEU A 120 6.08 -0.72 4.12
CA LEU A 120 5.00 -1.16 5.01
C LEU A 120 5.47 -1.53 6.43
N SER A 121 6.75 -1.26 6.76
CA SER A 121 7.38 -1.57 8.04
C SER A 121 7.40 -3.07 8.40
N TYR A 122 7.37 -3.96 7.41
CA TYR A 122 7.55 -5.39 7.65
C TYR A 122 9.01 -5.73 7.97
N SER A 123 9.22 -6.63 8.92
CA SER A 123 10.55 -7.22 9.14
C SER A 123 10.93 -8.13 7.96
N GLU A 124 12.24 -8.32 7.72
CA GLU A 124 12.71 -9.22 6.64
C GLU A 124 12.13 -10.64 6.77
N ALA A 125 11.98 -11.16 8.00
CA ALA A 125 11.34 -12.46 8.24
C ALA A 125 9.85 -12.47 7.83
N THR A 126 9.14 -11.36 8.05
CA THR A 126 7.74 -11.21 7.62
C THR A 126 7.66 -11.13 6.09
N ILE A 127 8.54 -10.33 5.47
CA ILE A 127 8.64 -10.21 4.01
C ILE A 127 8.88 -11.59 3.38
N ASP A 128 9.86 -12.34 3.89
CA ASP A 128 10.16 -13.70 3.43
C ASP A 128 8.94 -14.62 3.55
N THR A 129 8.25 -14.57 4.69
CA THR A 129 7.07 -15.42 4.95
C THR A 129 5.93 -15.08 3.99
N VAL A 130 5.65 -13.80 3.81
CA VAL A 130 4.56 -13.31 2.94
C VAL A 130 4.86 -13.64 1.48
N MET A 131 6.07 -13.37 1.00
CA MET A 131 6.49 -13.70 -0.37
C MET A 131 6.49 -15.22 -0.64
N LYS A 132 6.87 -16.05 0.34
CA LYS A 132 6.80 -17.52 0.22
C LYS A 132 5.37 -18.03 0.13
N LYS A 133 4.44 -17.41 0.85
CA LYS A 133 3.01 -17.78 0.83
C LYS A 133 2.30 -17.32 -0.44
N ASN A 134 2.82 -16.31 -1.13
CA ASN A 134 2.20 -15.79 -2.34
C ASN A 134 2.37 -16.76 -3.53
N THR A 135 1.26 -17.36 -3.96
CA THR A 135 1.19 -18.32 -5.07
C THR A 135 0.77 -17.68 -6.40
N ILE A 136 0.21 -16.46 -6.38
CA ILE A 136 -0.18 -15.70 -7.58
C ILE A 136 0.81 -14.57 -7.75
N ARG A 137 1.96 -14.90 -8.35
CA ARG A 137 3.05 -13.97 -8.56
C ARG A 137 2.90 -13.27 -9.92
N GLU A 138 3.54 -12.12 -10.09
CA GLU A 138 3.58 -11.37 -11.36
C GLU A 138 4.21 -12.15 -12.53
#